data_AF-A0A640WG55-F1
#
_entry.id   AF-A0A640WG55-F1
#
_cell.length_a   1.000
_cell.length_b   1.000
_cell.length_c   1.000
_cell.angle_alpha   90.00
_cell.angle_beta   90.00
_cell.angle_gamma   90.00
#
_symmetry.space_group_name_H-M   'P 1'
#
loop_
_entity.id
_entity.type
_entity.pdbx_description
1 polymer ?
#
loop_
_entity_poly.entity_id
_entity_poly.type
_entity_poly.pdbx_seq_one_letter_code
_entity_poly.pdbx_strand_id
1 'polypeptide(L)'
;MVEWLAEYGLFLAKTATLVIAIGIILALVAHGRRRGRGDSEARLKVTELDERFQRRSRQLNLAAAPKARRRQLSKQLRRSVKLTQKQGASQEAERVWVLDFDGDLKASGTPALAELVSLLLETIRDGDEVVLRLQSGGGLVHSYGLAAAQLDRLRDAGARLTVCVDKVAASGGYMMACCANRLIAAPFAVIGSIGVVAQIPNVHRLLKRHDVDVELLTAGRYKRTLTVLGENSEEGRTKFLEDLESTHDLFKRYVSARRPSLDIEKVATGEIWYGSEALEAGLIDAVGTSDAYLLEKQRDRARVLKVSLTPRSGLMGKLGKGVESGVETGIDRVLQRVEDLRWQRR
;
A
#
# COMPACT_ATOMS: atom_id res chain seq x y z
N MET A 1 -48.81 -37.03 -7.24
CA MET A 1 -47.35 -36.86 -7.40
C MET A 1 -46.95 -35.44 -7.75
N VAL A 2 -47.58 -34.79 -8.74
CA VAL A 2 -47.24 -33.41 -9.16
C VAL A 2 -47.52 -32.38 -8.06
N GLU A 3 -48.62 -32.53 -7.33
CA GLU A 3 -49.03 -31.62 -6.25
C GLU A 3 -48.06 -31.65 -5.05
N TRP A 4 -47.58 -32.84 -4.67
CA TRP A 4 -46.54 -33.02 -3.64
C TRP A 4 -45.19 -32.39 -4.02
N LEU A 5 -44.79 -32.50 -5.29
CA LEU A 5 -43.57 -31.86 -5.80
C LEU A 5 -43.69 -30.33 -5.82
N ALA A 6 -44.89 -29.79 -6.11
CA ALA A 6 -45.16 -28.36 -6.08
C ALA A 6 -45.14 -27.81 -4.65
N GLU A 7 -45.74 -28.52 -3.69
CA GLU A 7 -45.69 -28.16 -2.26
C GLU A 7 -44.27 -28.20 -1.71
N TYR A 8 -43.50 -29.23 -2.07
CA TYR A 8 -42.10 -29.34 -1.67
C TYR A 8 -41.23 -28.25 -2.30
N GLY A 9 -41.43 -27.93 -3.58
CA GLY A 9 -40.76 -26.84 -4.27
C GLY A 9 -41.07 -25.47 -3.65
N LEU A 10 -42.33 -25.24 -3.27
CA LEU A 10 -42.76 -24.03 -2.58
C LEU A 10 -42.15 -23.92 -1.18
N PHE A 11 -42.06 -25.04 -0.44
CA PHE A 11 -41.38 -25.09 0.85
C PHE A 11 -39.87 -24.79 0.72
N LEU A 12 -39.22 -25.33 -0.30
CA LEU A 12 -37.80 -25.05 -0.60
C LEU A 12 -37.58 -23.58 -0.96
N ALA A 13 -38.46 -22.98 -1.75
CA ALA A 13 -38.40 -21.56 -2.10
C ALA A 13 -38.61 -20.65 -0.87
N LYS A 14 -39.55 -21.00 0.01
CA LYS A 14 -39.81 -20.27 1.27
C LYS A 14 -38.63 -20.37 2.25
N THR A 15 -37.98 -21.54 2.34
CA THR A 15 -36.79 -21.71 3.19
C THR A 15 -35.57 -21.00 2.60
N ALA A 16 -35.37 -21.06 1.28
CA ALA A 16 -34.30 -20.33 0.61
C ALA A 16 -34.43 -18.80 0.78
N THR A 17 -35.63 -18.25 0.61
CA THR A 17 -35.90 -16.82 0.81
C THR A 17 -35.70 -16.40 2.27
N LEU A 18 -36.08 -17.24 3.24
CA LEU A 18 -35.82 -17.00 4.66
C LEU A 18 -34.31 -16.99 4.97
N VAL A 19 -33.54 -17.94 4.42
CA VAL A 19 -32.08 -18.00 4.60
C VAL A 19 -31.41 -16.78 3.98
N ILE A 20 -31.84 -16.36 2.79
CA ILE A 20 -31.34 -15.14 2.13
C ILE A 20 -31.68 -13.90 2.97
N ALA A 21 -32.92 -13.79 3.47
CA ALA A 21 -33.33 -12.66 4.31
C ALA A 21 -32.53 -12.59 5.62
N ILE A 22 -32.33 -13.73 6.30
CA ILE A 22 -31.47 -13.83 7.48
C ILE A 22 -30.03 -13.48 7.12
N GLY A 23 -29.52 -13.94 5.98
CA GLY A 23 -28.19 -13.59 5.47
C GLY A 23 -28.03 -12.09 5.24
N ILE A 24 -29.03 -11.43 4.65
CA ILE A 24 -29.06 -9.97 4.44
C ILE A 24 -29.10 -9.23 5.79
N ILE A 25 -29.93 -9.67 6.74
CA ILE A 25 -30.01 -9.07 8.07
C ILE A 25 -28.68 -9.24 8.82
N LEU A 26 -28.07 -10.43 8.79
CA LEU A 26 -26.76 -10.68 9.38
C LEU A 26 -25.68 -9.83 8.71
N ALA A 27 -25.73 -9.66 7.39
CA ALA A 27 -24.82 -8.79 6.66
C ALA A 27 -25.02 -7.31 7.05
N LEU A 28 -26.26 -6.84 7.17
CA LEU A 28 -26.58 -5.48 7.62
C LEU A 28 -26.18 -5.23 9.07
N VAL A 29 -26.39 -6.20 9.97
CA VAL A 29 -25.95 -6.13 11.38
C VAL A 29 -24.43 -6.18 11.48
N ALA A 30 -23.75 -7.02 10.69
CA ALA A 30 -22.29 -7.05 10.62
C ALA A 30 -21.73 -5.74 10.04
N HIS A 31 -22.39 -5.16 9.04
CA HIS A 31 -22.03 -3.88 8.44
C HIS A 31 -22.28 -2.71 9.41
N GLY A 32 -23.40 -2.72 10.14
CA GLY A 32 -23.72 -1.76 11.18
C GLY A 32 -22.77 -1.83 12.38
N ARG A 33 -22.38 -3.04 12.80
CA ARG A 33 -21.35 -3.24 13.83
C ARG A 33 -19.95 -2.83 13.38
N ARG A 34 -19.62 -2.94 12.08
CA ARG A 34 -18.37 -2.39 11.53
C ARG A 34 -18.33 -0.87 11.56
N ARG A 35 -19.49 -0.21 11.43
CA ARG A 35 -19.61 1.25 11.50
C ARG A 35 -19.55 1.81 12.92
N GLY A 36 -20.05 1.04 13.91
CA GLY A 36 -20.09 1.45 15.32
C GLY A 36 -18.88 1.04 16.17
N ARG A 37 -17.98 0.21 15.65
CA ARG A 37 -16.73 -0.13 16.32
C ARG A 37 -15.62 0.79 15.82
N GLY A 38 -15.52 1.96 16.46
CA GLY A 38 -14.29 2.73 16.42
C GLY A 38 -13.12 1.79 16.74
N ASP A 39 -12.13 1.79 15.86
CA ASP A 39 -10.72 1.63 16.16
C ASP A 39 -10.37 0.68 17.32
N SER A 40 -10.86 -0.56 17.25
CA SER A 40 -10.58 -1.57 18.28
C SER A 40 -9.17 -2.15 18.07
N GLU A 41 -8.19 -1.33 18.46
CA GLU A 41 -6.76 -1.59 18.73
C GLU A 41 -6.06 -2.49 17.70
N ALA A 42 -5.66 -1.89 16.58
CA ALA A 42 -4.56 -2.46 15.81
C ALA A 42 -3.34 -2.63 16.73
N ARG A 43 -2.71 -3.81 16.70
CA ARG A 43 -1.52 -4.06 17.52
C ARG A 43 -0.30 -3.54 16.79
N LEU A 44 0.43 -2.65 17.46
CA LEU A 44 1.76 -2.24 17.04
C LEU A 44 2.69 -3.46 17.02
N LYS A 45 3.27 -3.74 15.86
CA LYS A 45 4.26 -4.80 15.67
C LYS A 45 5.57 -4.16 15.23
N VAL A 46 6.57 -4.24 16.11
CA VAL A 46 7.95 -3.85 15.82
C VAL A 46 8.75 -5.11 15.52
N THR A 47 9.43 -5.14 14.37
CA THR A 47 10.30 -6.26 13.97
C THR A 47 11.68 -5.73 13.66
N GLU A 48 12.69 -6.20 14.40
CA GLU A 48 14.08 -5.87 14.13
C GLU A 48 14.58 -6.67 12.90
N LEU A 49 14.95 -5.95 11.84
CA LEU A 49 15.34 -6.58 10.58
C LEU A 49 16.75 -7.19 10.64
N ASP A 50 17.64 -6.59 11.43
CA ASP A 50 19.03 -7.04 11.57
C ASP A 50 19.11 -8.46 12.17
N GLU A 51 18.40 -8.73 13.27
CA GLU A 51 18.41 -10.06 13.89
C GLU A 51 17.99 -11.18 12.94
N ARG A 52 16.96 -10.91 12.12
CA ARG A 52 16.46 -11.86 11.12
C ARG A 52 17.48 -12.10 10.03
N PHE A 53 18.11 -11.04 9.53
CA PHE A 53 19.12 -11.12 8.49
C PHE A 53 20.37 -11.86 8.99
N GLN A 54 20.92 -11.47 10.14
CA GLN A 54 22.06 -12.15 10.75
C GLN A 54 21.79 -13.62 11.01
N ARG A 55 20.58 -13.97 11.49
CA ARG A 55 20.21 -15.38 11.69
C ARG A 55 20.25 -16.18 10.39
N ARG A 56 19.68 -15.64 9.31
CA ARG A 56 19.64 -16.30 7.99
C ARG A 56 21.03 -16.36 7.34
N SER A 57 21.81 -15.29 7.43
CA SER A 57 23.20 -15.26 6.95
C SER A 57 24.06 -16.33 7.64
N ARG A 58 23.92 -16.50 8.96
CA ARG A 58 24.58 -17.60 9.70
C ARG A 58 24.19 -18.99 9.17
N GLN A 59 22.91 -19.20 8.84
CA GLN A 59 22.45 -20.47 8.27
C GLN A 59 23.07 -20.74 6.89
N LEU A 60 23.13 -19.71 6.03
CA LEU A 60 23.77 -19.81 4.72
C LEU A 60 25.28 -20.11 4.83
N ASN A 61 25.98 -19.42 5.73
CA ASN A 61 27.40 -19.67 5.99
C ASN A 61 27.66 -21.11 6.47
N LEU A 62 26.77 -21.67 7.31
CA LEU A 62 26.88 -23.07 7.74
C LEU A 62 26.56 -24.07 6.64
N ALA A 63 25.61 -23.76 5.77
CA ALA A 63 25.25 -24.61 4.63
C ALA A 63 26.40 -24.67 3.60
N ALA A 64 27.00 -23.51 3.29
CA ALA A 64 28.11 -23.36 2.37
C ALA A 64 29.43 -23.99 2.88
N ALA A 65 29.58 -24.17 4.19
CA ALA A 65 30.78 -24.75 4.76
C ALA A 65 30.89 -26.27 4.51
N PRO A 66 32.10 -26.79 4.21
CA PRO A 66 32.36 -28.24 4.11
C PRO A 66 31.96 -28.98 5.38
N LYS A 67 31.38 -30.19 5.26
CA LYS A 67 30.87 -30.98 6.41
C LYS A 67 31.87 -31.08 7.57
N ALA A 68 33.15 -31.26 7.26
CA ALA A 68 34.24 -31.32 8.24
C ALA A 68 34.43 -30.02 9.06
N ARG A 69 34.20 -28.84 8.48
CA ARG A 69 34.39 -27.53 9.13
C ARG A 69 33.14 -26.95 9.77
N ARG A 70 31.94 -27.51 9.52
CA ARG A 70 30.66 -26.99 10.04
C ARG A 70 30.61 -26.89 11.57
N ARG A 71 31.19 -27.86 12.29
CA ARG A 71 31.22 -27.85 13.77
C ARG A 71 32.13 -26.75 14.32
N GLN A 72 33.24 -26.46 13.64
CA GLN A 72 34.15 -25.39 14.04
C GLN A 72 33.55 -24.01 13.71
N LEU A 73 33.00 -23.84 12.51
CA LEU A 73 32.36 -22.60 12.08
C LEU A 73 31.15 -22.25 12.96
N SER A 74 30.33 -23.24 13.34
CA SER A 74 29.19 -22.98 14.25
C SER A 74 29.64 -22.51 15.64
N LYS A 75 30.76 -23.04 16.18
CA LYS A 75 31.36 -22.55 17.42
C LYS A 75 31.89 -21.11 17.28
N GLN A 76 32.56 -20.80 16.17
CA GLN A 76 33.07 -19.45 15.88
C GLN A 76 31.93 -18.43 15.75
N LEU A 77 30.90 -18.74 14.96
CA LEU A 77 29.73 -17.88 14.81
C LEU A 77 29.02 -17.65 16.15
N ARG A 78 28.83 -18.68 16.98
CA ARG A 78 28.26 -18.52 18.33
C ARG A 78 29.10 -17.62 19.24
N ARG A 79 30.43 -17.71 19.16
CA ARG A 79 31.33 -16.82 19.92
C ARG A 79 31.23 -15.37 19.43
N SER A 80 31.21 -15.15 18.12
CA SER A 80 31.06 -13.81 17.54
C SER A 80 29.77 -13.14 17.99
N VAL A 81 28.64 -13.85 18.01
CA VAL A 81 27.35 -13.31 18.51
C VAL A 81 27.44 -12.88 19.96
N LYS A 82 28.04 -13.70 20.83
CA LYS A 82 28.22 -13.34 22.24
C LYS A 82 29.11 -12.11 22.42
N LEU A 83 30.14 -11.95 21.59
CA LEU A 83 31.02 -10.78 21.61
C LEU A 83 30.28 -9.53 21.12
N THR A 84 29.54 -9.62 20.00
CA THR A 84 28.74 -8.52 19.47
C THR A 84 27.62 -8.10 20.42
N GLN A 85 26.95 -9.05 21.10
CA GLN A 85 25.95 -8.72 22.12
C GLN A 85 26.57 -8.02 23.34
N LYS A 86 27.81 -8.39 23.73
CA LYS A 86 28.53 -7.74 24.83
C LYS A 86 29.01 -6.33 24.46
N GLN A 87 29.41 -6.10 23.21
CA GLN A 87 29.89 -4.82 22.70
C GLN A 87 28.74 -3.87 22.30
N GLY A 88 27.64 -4.40 21.77
CA GLY A 88 26.47 -3.63 21.35
C GLY A 88 25.61 -3.09 22.49
N ALA A 89 25.84 -3.53 23.73
CA ALA A 89 25.21 -2.96 24.91
C ALA A 89 25.77 -1.58 25.31
N SER A 90 26.84 -1.11 24.65
CA SER A 90 27.63 0.06 25.09
C SER A 90 27.60 1.26 24.14
N GLN A 91 27.10 1.12 22.91
CA GLN A 91 27.04 2.21 21.91
C GLN A 91 25.58 2.45 21.49
N GLU A 92 25.12 3.69 21.56
CA GLU A 92 23.86 4.13 20.97
C GLU A 92 23.96 4.07 19.45
N ALA A 93 23.53 2.94 18.88
CA ALA A 93 23.44 2.78 17.43
C ALA A 93 22.36 3.69 16.85
N GLU A 94 22.64 4.28 15.69
CA GLU A 94 21.64 4.98 14.84
C GLU A 94 20.40 4.10 14.68
N ARG A 95 19.20 4.65 14.86
CA ARG A 95 17.95 3.90 14.68
C ARG A 95 17.31 4.26 13.36
N VAL A 96 16.94 3.24 12.60
CA VAL A 96 16.24 3.38 11.32
C VAL A 96 14.85 2.77 11.45
N TRP A 97 13.83 3.61 11.42
CA TRP A 97 12.43 3.22 11.52
C TRP A 97 11.88 2.95 10.12
N VAL A 98 11.55 1.69 9.81
CA VAL A 98 11.05 1.31 8.49
C VAL A 98 9.53 1.22 8.49
N LEU A 99 8.90 2.01 7.63
CA LEU A 99 7.47 2.01 7.36
C LEU A 99 7.21 1.48 5.94
N ASP A 100 6.04 0.89 5.74
CA ASP A 100 5.56 0.48 4.42
C ASP A 100 4.28 1.22 4.08
N PHE A 101 4.16 1.68 2.84
CA PHE A 101 2.91 2.20 2.30
C PHE A 101 2.66 1.63 0.91
N ASP A 102 1.66 0.75 0.82
CA ASP A 102 1.13 0.21 -0.43
C ASP A 102 -0.20 0.91 -0.72
N GLY A 103 -0.18 1.82 -1.69
CA GLY A 103 -1.27 2.77 -1.95
C GLY A 103 -2.20 2.31 -3.06
N ASP A 104 -3.50 2.30 -2.77
CA ASP A 104 -4.58 2.15 -3.76
C ASP A 104 -5.09 3.53 -4.24
N LEU A 105 -6.08 3.55 -5.14
CA LEU A 105 -6.65 4.80 -5.67
C LEU A 105 -7.19 5.76 -4.59
N LYS A 106 -7.59 5.23 -3.42
CA LYS A 106 -8.16 6.03 -2.32
C LYS A 106 -7.15 6.38 -1.25
N ALA A 107 -5.90 5.93 -1.39
CA ALA A 107 -4.87 5.96 -0.35
C ALA A 107 -5.39 5.39 0.99
N SER A 108 -6.05 4.23 0.95
CA SER A 108 -6.71 3.60 2.11
C SER A 108 -5.78 3.30 3.29
N GLY A 109 -4.46 3.24 3.05
CA GLY A 109 -3.43 3.09 4.08
C GLY A 109 -3.15 4.35 4.91
N THR A 110 -3.70 5.51 4.53
CA THR A 110 -3.41 6.82 5.17
C THR A 110 -3.71 6.87 6.67
N PRO A 111 -4.82 6.32 7.19
CA PRO A 111 -5.07 6.32 8.64
C PRO A 111 -4.00 5.57 9.43
N ALA A 112 -3.59 4.39 8.95
CA ALA A 112 -2.53 3.60 9.57
C ALA A 112 -1.18 4.32 9.52
N LEU A 113 -0.87 4.98 8.39
CA LEU A 113 0.32 5.83 8.27
C LEU A 113 0.28 6.99 9.27
N ALA A 114 -0.85 7.67 9.40
CA ALA A 114 -1.02 8.80 10.32
C ALA A 114 -0.83 8.40 11.79
N GLU A 115 -1.34 7.23 12.19
CA GLU A 115 -1.13 6.67 13.53
C GLU A 115 0.36 6.34 13.75
N LEU A 116 0.99 5.63 12.81
CA LEU A 116 2.42 5.29 12.89
C LEU A 116 3.31 6.54 12.94
N VAL A 117 3.02 7.55 12.13
CA VAL A 117 3.71 8.84 12.16
C VAL A 117 3.56 9.49 13.52
N SER A 118 2.36 9.51 14.09
CA SER A 118 2.13 10.12 15.41
C SER A 118 2.89 9.39 16.51
N LEU A 119 2.94 8.05 16.47
CA LEU A 119 3.75 7.25 17.40
C LEU A 119 5.26 7.49 17.23
N LEU A 120 5.72 7.67 15.99
CA LEU A 120 7.13 7.97 15.72
C LEU A 120 7.51 9.37 16.21
N LEU A 121 6.66 10.38 16.02
CA LEU A 121 6.94 11.74 16.50
C LEU A 121 7.17 11.81 18.02
N GLU A 122 6.51 10.94 18.79
CA GLU A 122 6.71 10.84 20.25
C GLU A 122 7.99 10.08 20.65
N THR A 123 8.64 9.37 19.72
CA THR A 123 9.72 8.43 20.04
C THR A 123 11.04 8.67 19.30
N ILE A 124 10.99 9.45 18.22
CA ILE A 124 12.14 9.78 17.39
C ILE A 124 13.11 10.66 18.18
N ARG A 125 14.41 10.43 17.97
CA ARG A 125 15.50 11.20 18.58
C ARG A 125 16.35 11.84 17.50
N ASP A 126 17.14 12.84 17.88
CA ASP A 126 18.15 13.42 17.00
C ASP A 126 19.08 12.33 16.45
N GLY A 127 19.28 12.34 15.14
CA GLY A 127 20.07 11.32 14.45
C GLY A 127 19.31 10.03 14.11
N ASP A 128 18.03 9.88 14.45
CA ASP A 128 17.23 8.79 13.87
C ASP A 128 16.92 9.06 12.38
N GLU A 129 16.53 8.01 11.66
CA GLU A 129 16.05 8.06 10.29
C GLU A 129 14.72 7.32 10.16
N VAL A 130 13.79 7.86 9.37
CA VAL A 130 12.57 7.16 8.96
C VAL A 130 12.71 6.77 7.50
N VAL A 131 12.62 5.48 7.20
CA VAL A 131 12.62 4.95 5.83
C VAL A 131 11.22 4.50 5.48
N LEU A 132 10.60 5.16 4.51
CA LEU A 132 9.33 4.74 3.95
C LEU A 132 9.55 3.94 2.67
N ARG A 133 9.13 2.68 2.65
CA ARG A 133 9.03 1.89 1.41
C ARG A 133 7.69 2.17 0.78
N LEU A 134 7.71 2.93 -0.31
CA LEU A 134 6.52 3.43 -0.98
C LEU A 134 6.26 2.66 -2.27
N GLN A 135 5.03 2.21 -2.45
CA GLN A 135 4.54 1.63 -3.69
C GLN A 135 3.15 2.19 -3.98
N SER A 136 3.03 3.07 -4.98
CA SER A 136 1.73 3.61 -5.41
C SER A 136 1.80 4.23 -6.80
N GLY A 137 0.81 3.92 -7.64
CA GLY A 137 0.59 4.59 -8.93
C GLY A 137 -0.19 5.90 -8.82
N GLY A 138 -0.58 6.32 -7.61
CA GLY A 138 -1.41 7.50 -7.37
C GLY A 138 -2.91 7.20 -7.21
N GLY A 139 -3.73 8.24 -7.33
CA GLY A 139 -5.16 8.15 -7.10
C GLY A 139 -5.79 9.52 -6.80
N LEU A 140 -6.79 9.52 -5.91
CA LEU A 140 -7.53 10.73 -5.54
C LEU A 140 -6.59 11.78 -4.95
N VAL A 141 -6.58 12.97 -5.55
CA VAL A 141 -5.68 14.08 -5.20
C VAL A 141 -5.75 14.43 -3.71
N HIS A 142 -6.97 14.56 -3.16
CA HIS A 142 -7.15 14.92 -1.74
C HIS A 142 -6.68 13.81 -0.79
N SER A 143 -6.87 12.53 -1.14
CA SER A 143 -6.43 11.41 -0.32
C SER A 143 -4.91 11.31 -0.26
N TYR A 144 -4.25 11.43 -1.41
CA TYR A 144 -2.78 11.42 -1.48
C TYR A 144 -2.16 12.70 -0.91
N GLY A 145 -2.83 13.84 -1.04
CA GLY A 145 -2.45 15.08 -0.35
C GLY A 145 -2.45 14.92 1.17
N LEU A 146 -3.47 14.24 1.73
CA LEU A 146 -3.49 13.92 3.16
C LEU A 146 -2.36 12.96 3.56
N ALA A 147 -2.08 11.94 2.74
CA ALA A 147 -1.00 10.99 2.98
C ALA A 147 0.38 11.68 2.96
N ALA A 148 0.60 12.54 1.97
CA ALA A 148 1.82 13.33 1.83
C ALA A 148 2.00 14.32 2.99
N ALA A 149 0.90 14.94 3.47
CA ALA A 149 0.92 15.78 4.67
C ALA A 149 1.32 15.01 5.95
N GLN A 150 1.05 13.71 6.05
CA GLN A 150 1.57 12.91 7.18
C GLN A 150 3.09 12.78 7.11
N LEU A 151 3.67 12.68 5.91
CA LEU A 151 5.12 12.63 5.73
C LEU A 151 5.78 13.99 5.99
N ASP A 152 5.09 15.08 5.62
CA ASP A 152 5.54 16.43 5.98
C ASP A 152 5.67 16.61 7.49
N ARG A 153 4.72 16.10 8.29
CA ARG A 153 4.81 16.15 9.76
C ARG A 153 6.11 15.57 10.31
N LEU A 154 6.63 14.49 9.70
CA LEU A 154 7.93 13.92 10.09
C LEU A 154 9.07 14.89 9.74
N ARG A 155 9.08 15.42 8.51
CA ARG A 155 10.12 16.35 8.05
C ARG A 155 10.12 17.64 8.86
N ASP A 156 8.94 18.20 9.13
CA ASP A 156 8.76 19.45 9.88
C ASP A 156 9.20 19.29 11.35
N ALA A 157 9.11 18.07 11.90
CA ALA A 157 9.68 17.71 13.19
C ALA A 157 11.20 17.44 13.16
N GLY A 158 11.87 17.65 12.02
CA GLY A 158 13.32 17.46 11.86
C GLY A 158 13.75 16.01 11.61
N ALA A 159 12.81 15.08 11.41
CA ALA A 159 13.16 13.69 11.10
C ALA A 159 13.85 13.60 9.73
N ARG A 160 14.92 12.78 9.65
CA ARG A 160 15.52 12.42 8.36
C ARG A 160 14.62 11.40 7.68
N LEU A 161 13.81 11.86 6.73
CA LEU A 161 12.90 11.02 5.95
C LEU A 161 13.56 10.57 4.65
N THR A 162 13.75 9.27 4.49
CA THR A 162 14.14 8.64 3.23
C THR A 162 12.95 7.86 2.66
N VAL A 163 12.63 8.07 1.39
CA VAL A 163 11.63 7.26 0.68
C VAL A 163 12.34 6.34 -0.30
N CYS A 164 12.03 5.05 -0.26
CA CYS A 164 12.52 4.06 -1.21
C CYS A 164 11.38 3.54 -2.09
N VAL A 165 11.57 3.56 -3.41
CA VAL A 165 10.57 3.16 -4.39
C VAL A 165 11.12 2.00 -5.24
N ASP A 166 10.65 0.78 -4.96
CA ASP A 166 11.14 -0.39 -5.69
C ASP A 166 10.39 -0.66 -7.00
N LYS A 167 9.15 -0.16 -7.15
CA LYS A 167 8.31 -0.42 -8.32
C LYS A 167 7.65 0.81 -8.92
N VAL A 168 6.92 1.58 -8.10
CA VAL A 168 6.16 2.72 -8.61
C VAL A 168 5.89 3.75 -7.53
N ALA A 169 6.12 5.01 -7.85
CA ALA A 169 5.68 6.20 -7.13
C ALA A 169 5.33 7.27 -8.18
N ALA A 170 4.12 7.17 -8.73
CA ALA A 170 3.63 8.03 -9.80
C ALA A 170 2.41 8.84 -9.34
N SER A 171 2.18 10.02 -9.91
CA SER A 171 1.07 10.91 -9.59
C SER A 171 0.96 11.17 -8.07
N GLY A 172 -0.15 10.80 -7.42
CA GLY A 172 -0.29 10.88 -5.95
C GLY A 172 0.79 10.12 -5.18
N GLY A 173 1.35 9.03 -5.72
CA GLY A 173 2.52 8.36 -5.14
C GLY A 173 3.76 9.25 -5.16
N TYR A 174 4.01 9.97 -6.26
CA TYR A 174 5.12 10.93 -6.32
C TYR A 174 4.89 12.12 -5.39
N MET A 175 3.64 12.55 -5.21
CA MET A 175 3.27 13.58 -4.22
C MET A 175 3.75 13.20 -2.81
N MET A 176 3.61 11.93 -2.42
CA MET A 176 4.18 11.43 -1.15
C MET A 176 5.71 11.33 -1.20
N ALA A 177 6.25 10.81 -2.29
CA ALA A 177 7.69 10.55 -2.42
C ALA A 177 8.52 11.85 -2.34
N CYS A 178 8.03 12.93 -2.94
CA CYS A 178 8.72 14.21 -2.95
C CYS A 178 8.84 14.86 -1.57
N CYS A 179 8.12 14.38 -0.54
CA CYS A 179 8.26 14.85 0.84
C CYS A 179 9.59 14.46 1.50
N ALA A 180 10.31 13.48 0.95
CA ALA A 180 11.53 12.94 1.51
C ALA A 180 12.69 13.93 1.47
N ASN A 181 13.59 13.86 2.46
CA ASN A 181 14.92 14.46 2.38
C ASN A 181 15.80 13.71 1.36
N ARG A 182 15.57 12.40 1.21
CA ARG A 182 16.24 11.56 0.22
C ARG A 182 15.26 10.59 -0.42
N LEU A 183 15.17 10.61 -1.74
CA LEU A 183 14.33 9.74 -2.54
C LEU A 183 15.20 8.78 -3.36
N ILE A 184 15.06 7.49 -3.09
CA ILE A 184 15.81 6.42 -3.76
C ILE A 184 14.82 5.58 -4.57
N ALA A 185 15.15 5.28 -5.83
CA ALA A 185 14.30 4.45 -6.66
C ALA A 185 15.09 3.34 -7.37
N ALA A 186 14.47 2.17 -7.54
CA ALA A 186 15.06 1.08 -8.30
C ALA A 186 15.22 1.48 -9.78
N PRO A 187 16.16 0.90 -10.53
CA PRO A 187 16.45 1.33 -11.91
C PRO A 187 15.23 1.39 -12.84
N PHE A 188 14.29 0.43 -12.69
CA PHE A 188 13.06 0.33 -13.48
C PHE A 188 11.80 0.73 -12.71
N ALA A 189 11.94 1.38 -11.56
CA ALA A 189 10.79 1.93 -10.85
C ALA A 189 10.15 3.05 -11.69
N VAL A 190 8.82 3.08 -11.74
CA VAL A 190 8.07 4.13 -12.44
C VAL A 190 7.90 5.33 -11.52
N ILE A 191 8.47 6.47 -11.90
CA ILE A 191 8.48 7.73 -11.15
C ILE A 191 7.82 8.84 -11.98
N GLY A 192 7.35 9.90 -11.33
CA GLY A 192 6.80 11.08 -12.01
C GLY A 192 5.29 10.99 -12.17
N SER A 193 4.79 11.12 -13.40
CA SER A 193 3.36 11.33 -13.69
C SER A 193 2.79 12.52 -12.90
N ILE A 194 3.55 13.62 -12.86
CA ILE A 194 3.12 14.86 -12.23
C ILE A 194 2.11 15.50 -13.17
N GLY A 195 0.84 15.32 -12.85
CA GLY A 195 -0.29 15.76 -13.67
C GLY A 195 -1.61 15.37 -13.04
N VAL A 196 -2.70 15.92 -13.58
CA VAL A 196 -4.06 15.67 -13.11
C VAL A 196 -4.93 15.31 -14.31
N VAL A 197 -5.67 14.21 -14.19
CA VAL A 197 -6.60 13.76 -15.23
C VAL A 197 -7.94 13.45 -14.59
N ALA A 198 -9.01 13.68 -15.34
CA ALA A 198 -10.33 13.19 -15.01
C ALA A 198 -10.99 12.60 -16.25
N GLN A 199 -11.73 11.52 -16.06
CA GLN A 199 -12.48 10.85 -17.10
C GLN A 199 -13.93 10.70 -16.64
N ILE A 200 -14.87 11.17 -17.46
CA ILE A 200 -16.30 11.12 -17.16
C ILE A 200 -17.00 10.53 -18.40
N PRO A 201 -17.48 9.28 -18.35
CA PRO A 201 -18.29 8.74 -19.43
C PRO A 201 -19.62 9.50 -19.47
N ASN A 202 -20.15 9.77 -20.66
CA ASN A 202 -21.46 10.41 -20.82
C ASN A 202 -22.40 9.50 -21.61
N VAL A 203 -23.50 9.09 -20.97
CA VAL A 203 -24.52 8.21 -21.55
C VAL A 203 -25.82 8.97 -21.85
N HIS A 204 -25.82 10.30 -21.76
CA HIS A 204 -27.00 11.13 -22.01
C HIS A 204 -27.66 10.81 -23.36
N ARG A 205 -26.86 10.64 -24.43
CA ARG A 205 -27.35 10.29 -25.77
C ARG A 205 -27.99 8.90 -25.84
N LEU A 206 -27.59 7.97 -24.96
CA LEU A 206 -28.24 6.66 -24.87
C LEU A 206 -29.60 6.80 -24.19
N LEU A 207 -29.66 7.49 -23.05
CA LEU A 207 -30.89 7.73 -22.30
C LEU A 207 -31.94 8.46 -23.14
N LYS A 208 -31.52 9.52 -23.83
CA LYS A 208 -32.39 10.29 -24.73
C LYS A 208 -32.97 9.46 -25.89
N ARG A 209 -32.25 8.45 -26.39
CA ARG A 209 -32.74 7.54 -27.45
C ARG A 209 -33.79 6.55 -26.96
N HIS A 210 -33.89 6.36 -25.65
CA HIS A 210 -34.86 5.47 -25.00
C HIS A 210 -35.91 6.26 -24.20
N ASP A 211 -36.08 7.55 -24.52
CA ASP A 211 -37.05 8.44 -23.89
C ASP A 211 -36.94 8.46 -22.35
N VAL A 212 -35.72 8.36 -21.83
CA VAL A 212 -35.42 8.48 -20.40
C VAL A 212 -35.00 9.91 -20.09
N ASP A 213 -35.86 10.63 -19.37
CA ASP A 213 -35.58 11.98 -18.90
C ASP A 213 -34.80 11.96 -17.58
N VAL A 214 -33.79 12.84 -17.47
CA VAL A 214 -32.99 13.03 -16.26
C VAL A 214 -33.01 14.50 -15.88
N GLU A 215 -33.72 14.82 -14.80
CA GLU A 215 -33.74 16.16 -14.22
C GLU A 215 -32.57 16.36 -13.24
N LEU A 216 -31.80 17.43 -13.45
CA LEU A 216 -30.71 17.84 -12.57
C LEU A 216 -31.02 19.21 -11.99
N LEU A 217 -31.34 19.24 -10.70
CA LEU A 217 -31.52 20.47 -9.94
C LEU A 217 -30.28 20.72 -9.08
N THR A 218 -29.68 21.90 -9.20
CA THR A 218 -28.49 22.26 -8.43
C THR A 218 -28.60 23.67 -7.87
N ALA A 219 -28.04 23.86 -6.67
CA ALA A 219 -27.81 25.18 -6.10
C ALA A 219 -26.34 25.57 -6.36
N GLY A 220 -26.15 26.70 -7.06
CA GLY A 220 -24.84 27.23 -7.45
C GLY A 220 -24.43 26.87 -8.88
N ARG A 221 -24.04 27.88 -9.66
CA ARG A 221 -23.77 27.81 -11.11
C ARG A 221 -22.80 26.68 -11.51
N TYR A 222 -21.80 26.39 -10.69
CA TYR A 222 -20.75 25.40 -10.97
C TYR A 222 -20.78 24.19 -10.03
N LYS A 223 -21.90 23.95 -9.32
CA LYS A 223 -22.04 22.79 -8.42
C LYS A 223 -21.99 21.45 -9.17
N ARG A 224 -22.31 21.48 -10.47
CA ARG A 224 -22.17 20.38 -11.41
C ARG A 224 -21.67 20.90 -12.76
N THR A 225 -20.37 20.84 -12.99
CA THR A 225 -19.74 21.22 -14.25
C THR A 225 -19.94 20.17 -15.33
N LEU A 226 -19.68 18.90 -14.99
CA LEU A 226 -19.90 17.74 -15.86
C LEU A 226 -20.76 16.67 -15.17
N THR A 227 -21.51 15.92 -15.97
CA THR A 227 -22.37 14.83 -15.57
C THR A 227 -22.29 13.65 -16.54
N VAL A 228 -22.61 12.47 -16.01
CA VAL A 228 -22.67 11.20 -16.77
C VAL A 228 -24.00 11.07 -17.50
N LEU A 229 -25.09 11.60 -16.93
CA LEU A 229 -26.46 11.32 -17.35
C LEU A 229 -27.11 12.47 -18.12
N GLY A 230 -26.66 13.69 -17.89
CA GLY A 230 -27.19 14.90 -18.53
C GLY A 230 -26.33 15.40 -19.69
N GLU A 231 -26.83 16.40 -20.39
CA GLU A 231 -26.08 17.12 -21.40
C GLU A 231 -25.00 18.00 -20.73
N ASN A 232 -23.75 17.87 -21.19
CA ASN A 232 -22.65 18.68 -20.72
C ASN A 232 -22.52 19.93 -21.59
N SER A 233 -22.58 21.11 -20.97
CA SER A 233 -22.44 22.41 -21.66
C SER A 233 -20.97 22.79 -21.88
N GLU A 234 -20.70 23.66 -22.86
CA GLU A 234 -19.36 24.22 -23.09
C GLU A 234 -18.85 25.03 -21.90
N GLU A 235 -19.74 25.75 -21.22
CA GLU A 235 -19.39 26.48 -19.99
C GLU A 235 -18.94 25.52 -18.88
N GLY A 236 -19.68 24.41 -18.68
CA GLY A 236 -19.32 23.38 -17.71
C GLY A 236 -17.98 22.71 -18.04
N ARG A 237 -17.71 22.44 -19.33
CA ARG A 237 -16.42 21.92 -19.81
C ARG A 237 -15.27 22.88 -19.52
N THR A 238 -15.44 24.16 -19.87
CA THR A 238 -14.43 25.21 -19.66
C THR A 238 -14.09 25.32 -18.19
N LYS A 239 -15.11 25.42 -17.32
CA LYS A 239 -14.89 25.49 -15.87
C LYS A 239 -14.18 24.26 -15.32
N PHE A 240 -14.53 23.07 -15.81
CA PHE A 240 -13.89 21.83 -15.37
C PHE A 240 -12.41 21.75 -15.78
N LEU A 241 -12.05 22.26 -16.96
CA LEU A 241 -10.65 22.37 -17.40
C LEU A 241 -9.86 23.34 -16.51
N GLU A 242 -10.43 24.51 -16.19
CA GLU A 242 -9.83 25.46 -15.24
C GLU A 242 -9.58 24.82 -13.86
N ASP A 243 -10.53 24.02 -13.37
CA ASP A 243 -10.39 23.33 -12.08
C ASP A 243 -9.27 22.26 -12.12
N LEU A 244 -9.10 21.56 -13.25
CA LEU A 244 -7.99 20.64 -13.47
C LEU A 244 -6.65 21.36 -13.50
N GLU A 245 -6.56 22.48 -14.21
CA GLU A 245 -5.36 23.31 -14.30
C GLU A 245 -4.98 23.89 -12.94
N SER A 246 -5.95 24.42 -12.19
CA SER A 246 -5.72 24.88 -10.82
C SER A 246 -5.22 23.76 -9.89
N THR A 247 -5.72 22.54 -10.07
CA THR A 247 -5.25 21.37 -9.29
C THR A 247 -3.83 20.97 -9.71
N HIS A 248 -3.53 21.04 -11.00
CA HIS A 248 -2.20 20.75 -11.53
C HIS A 248 -1.17 21.76 -11.02
N ASP A 249 -1.49 23.06 -11.04
CA ASP A 249 -0.65 24.11 -10.47
C ASP A 249 -0.40 23.93 -8.97
N LEU A 250 -1.42 23.52 -8.22
CA LEU A 250 -1.24 23.18 -6.81
C LEU A 250 -0.24 22.05 -6.64
N PHE A 251 -0.32 21.01 -7.48
CA PHE A 251 0.63 19.90 -7.44
C PHE A 251 2.05 20.35 -7.82
N LYS A 252 2.22 21.15 -8.88
CA LYS A 252 3.52 21.73 -9.27
C LYS A 252 4.15 22.50 -8.10
N ARG A 253 3.40 23.41 -7.48
CA ARG A 253 3.86 24.19 -6.31
C ARG A 253 4.24 23.28 -5.13
N TYR A 254 3.45 22.22 -4.89
CA TYR A 254 3.73 21.26 -3.83
C TYR A 254 5.06 20.53 -4.05
N VAL A 255 5.34 20.12 -5.29
CA VAL A 255 6.62 19.47 -5.65
C VAL A 255 7.77 20.48 -5.57
N SER A 256 7.64 21.66 -6.19
CA SER A 256 8.68 22.70 -6.20
C SER A 256 9.09 23.16 -4.80
N ALA A 257 8.15 23.23 -3.85
CA ALA A 257 8.45 23.59 -2.47
C ALA A 257 9.36 22.56 -1.77
N ARG A 258 9.34 21.29 -2.20
CA ARG A 258 10.12 20.20 -1.60
C ARG A 258 11.37 19.85 -2.40
N ARG A 259 11.36 20.08 -3.71
CA ARG A 259 12.49 19.87 -4.62
C ARG A 259 12.77 21.18 -5.39
N PRO A 260 13.33 22.21 -4.72
CA PRO A 260 13.52 23.54 -5.32
C PRO A 260 14.51 23.58 -6.49
N SER A 261 15.40 22.58 -6.60
CA SER A 261 16.33 22.44 -7.72
C SER A 261 15.73 21.75 -8.95
N LEU A 262 14.48 21.26 -8.86
CA LEU A 262 13.80 20.56 -9.94
C LEU A 262 13.21 21.57 -10.93
N ASP A 263 13.52 21.42 -12.21
CA ASP A 263 12.82 22.15 -13.28
C ASP A 263 11.41 21.58 -13.44
N ILE A 264 10.47 22.17 -12.70
CA ILE A 264 9.10 21.65 -12.60
C ILE A 264 8.37 21.68 -13.94
N GLU A 265 8.62 22.67 -14.80
CA GLU A 265 7.92 22.80 -16.08
C GLU A 265 8.36 21.71 -17.07
N LYS A 266 9.60 21.22 -16.95
CA LYS A 266 10.09 20.08 -17.76
C LYS A 266 9.48 18.74 -17.35
N VAL A 267 9.14 18.55 -16.07
CA VAL A 267 8.74 17.23 -15.53
C VAL A 267 7.25 17.12 -15.20
N ALA A 268 6.53 18.24 -15.13
CA ALA A 268 5.10 18.31 -14.87
C ALA A 268 4.24 18.24 -16.16
N THR A 269 4.64 17.37 -17.10
CA THR A 269 3.92 17.10 -18.35
C THR A 269 2.93 15.94 -18.23
N GLY A 270 2.95 15.22 -17.09
CA GLY A 270 2.21 13.98 -16.88
C GLY A 270 2.94 12.71 -17.31
N GLU A 271 4.14 12.85 -17.89
CA GLU A 271 4.98 11.73 -18.32
C GLU A 271 5.56 10.92 -17.15
N ILE A 272 5.90 9.67 -17.43
CA ILE A 272 6.60 8.79 -16.48
C ILE A 272 8.09 8.73 -16.82
N TRP A 273 8.89 8.45 -15.80
CA TRP A 273 10.33 8.27 -15.90
C TRP A 273 10.72 6.96 -15.21
N TYR A 274 11.58 6.16 -15.82
CA TYR A 274 12.17 5.03 -15.10
C TYR A 274 13.22 5.53 -14.12
N GLY A 275 13.43 4.83 -13.01
CA GLY A 275 14.31 5.29 -11.92
C GLY A 275 15.69 5.78 -12.36
N SER A 276 16.33 5.13 -13.33
CA SER A 276 17.59 5.63 -13.90
C SER A 276 17.47 6.99 -14.59
N GLU A 277 16.41 7.19 -15.37
CA GLU A 277 16.13 8.45 -16.10
C GLU A 277 15.62 9.53 -15.13
N ALA A 278 14.87 9.13 -14.11
CA ALA A 278 14.34 10.01 -13.07
C ALA A 278 15.46 10.68 -12.26
N LEU A 279 16.62 10.04 -12.13
CA LEU A 279 17.80 10.65 -11.50
C LEU A 279 18.33 11.81 -12.35
N GLU A 280 18.43 11.60 -13.67
CA GLU A 280 18.88 12.63 -14.62
C GLU A 280 17.89 13.80 -14.69
N ALA A 281 16.59 13.52 -14.57
CA ALA A 281 15.53 14.52 -14.48
C ALA A 281 15.46 15.24 -13.11
N GLY A 282 16.23 14.81 -12.11
CA GLY A 282 16.22 15.38 -10.75
C GLY A 282 15.00 14.99 -9.90
N LEU A 283 14.17 14.07 -10.39
CA LEU A 283 12.98 13.57 -9.71
C LEU A 283 13.31 12.70 -8.50
N ILE A 284 14.49 12.07 -8.47
CA ILE A 284 15.01 11.27 -7.35
C ILE A 284 16.45 11.70 -7.03
N ASP A 285 16.98 11.20 -5.91
CA ASP A 285 18.32 11.52 -5.42
C ASP A 285 19.35 10.41 -5.63
N ALA A 286 18.90 9.15 -5.76
CA ALA A 286 19.78 8.02 -6.06
C ALA A 286 19.02 6.85 -6.68
N VAL A 287 19.75 6.05 -7.46
CA VAL A 287 19.26 4.76 -7.98
C VAL A 287 19.67 3.64 -7.03
N GLY A 288 18.71 2.82 -6.60
CA GLY A 288 18.94 1.70 -5.69
C GLY A 288 17.63 1.06 -5.20
N THR A 289 17.70 -0.14 -4.63
CA THR A 289 16.53 -0.81 -4.04
C THR A 289 16.45 -0.55 -2.55
N SER A 290 15.24 -0.64 -1.99
CA SER A 290 15.04 -0.57 -0.55
C SER A 290 15.83 -1.64 0.21
N ASP A 291 15.94 -2.84 -0.34
CA ASP A 291 16.72 -3.92 0.24
C ASP A 291 18.22 -3.60 0.29
N ALA A 292 18.78 -3.03 -0.78
CA ALA A 292 20.18 -2.62 -0.81
C ALA A 292 20.45 -1.50 0.20
N TYR A 293 19.58 -0.50 0.26
CA TYR A 293 19.70 0.62 1.20
C TYR A 293 19.60 0.18 2.66
N LEU A 294 18.63 -0.67 3.00
CA LEU A 294 18.47 -1.18 4.35
C LEU A 294 19.62 -2.12 4.75
N LEU A 295 20.19 -2.87 3.80
CA LEU A 295 21.36 -3.71 4.04
C LEU A 295 22.61 -2.86 4.31
N GLU A 296 22.79 -1.74 3.59
CA GLU A 296 23.86 -0.77 3.85
C GLU A 296 23.76 -0.23 5.28
N LYS A 297 22.57 0.23 5.70
CA LYS A 297 22.32 0.70 7.07
C LYS A 297 22.64 -0.35 8.14
N GLN A 298 22.32 -1.62 7.87
CA GLN A 298 22.67 -2.72 8.77
C GLN A 298 24.19 -2.95 8.85
N ARG A 299 24.92 -2.83 7.73
CA ARG A 299 26.39 -2.95 7.71
C ARG A 299 27.07 -1.84 8.49
N ASP A 300 26.48 -0.64 8.46
CA ASP A 300 26.91 0.52 9.25
C ASP A 300 26.50 0.43 10.73
N ARG A 301 25.98 -0.73 11.15
CA ARG A 301 25.53 -1.05 12.52
C ARG A 301 24.34 -0.24 13.00
N ALA A 302 23.56 0.35 12.08
CA ALA A 302 22.29 0.97 12.45
C ALA A 302 21.27 -0.09 12.86
N ARG A 303 20.48 0.21 13.88
CA ARG A 303 19.40 -0.64 14.37
C ARG A 303 18.15 -0.42 13.53
N VAL A 304 17.91 -1.34 12.59
CA VAL A 304 16.79 -1.24 11.64
C VAL A 304 15.53 -1.91 12.20
N LEU A 305 14.52 -1.09 12.49
CA LEU A 305 13.27 -1.46 13.15
C LEU A 305 12.09 -1.25 12.20
N LYS A 306 11.50 -2.34 11.70
CA LYS A 306 10.26 -2.26 10.93
C LYS A 306 9.06 -2.12 11.84
N VAL A 307 8.24 -1.09 11.61
CA VAL A 307 7.03 -0.81 12.38
C VAL A 307 5.81 -1.03 11.49
N SER A 308 4.81 -1.74 12.02
CA SER A 308 3.56 -2.00 11.30
C SER A 308 2.39 -2.12 12.26
N LEU A 309 1.21 -1.72 11.81
CA LEU A 309 -0.04 -1.95 12.51
C LEU A 309 -0.68 -3.22 11.98
N THR A 310 -0.98 -4.16 12.88
CA THR A 310 -1.67 -5.40 12.53
C THR A 310 -3.09 -5.37 13.08
N PRO A 311 -4.13 -5.51 12.23
CA PRO A 311 -5.49 -5.62 12.75
C PRO A 311 -5.59 -6.86 13.64
N ARG A 312 -6.31 -6.75 14.76
CA ARG A 312 -6.61 -7.92 15.59
C ARG A 312 -7.39 -8.94 14.76
N SER A 313 -6.73 -10.03 14.36
CA SER A 313 -7.44 -11.18 13.82
C SER A 313 -8.27 -11.78 14.96
N GLY A 314 -9.59 -11.54 14.97
CA GLY A 314 -10.51 -12.27 15.85
C GLY A 314 -10.39 -13.77 15.62
N LEU A 315 -10.66 -14.59 16.64
CA LEU A 315 -10.58 -16.06 16.59
C LEU A 315 -11.29 -16.67 15.36
N MET A 316 -12.36 -16.01 14.89
CA MET A 316 -13.14 -16.41 13.72
C MET A 316 -12.38 -16.26 12.38
N GLY A 317 -11.46 -15.30 12.26
CA GLY A 317 -10.59 -15.15 11.08
C GLY A 317 -9.49 -16.21 10.98
N LYS A 318 -9.13 -16.85 12.10
CA LYS A 318 -8.23 -18.00 12.12
C LYS A 318 -8.96 -19.30 11.78
N LEU A 319 -10.22 -19.44 12.20
CA LEU A 319 -11.09 -20.56 11.83
C LEU A 319 -11.42 -20.56 10.32
N GLY A 320 -11.71 -19.40 9.71
CA GLY A 320 -11.97 -19.29 8.27
C GLY A 320 -10.81 -19.74 7.39
N LYS A 321 -9.57 -19.31 7.71
CA LYS A 321 -8.36 -19.75 6.99
C LYS A 321 -8.05 -21.25 7.19
N GLY A 322 -8.46 -21.83 8.31
CA GLY A 322 -8.36 -23.26 8.57
C GLY A 322 -9.28 -24.11 7.69
N VAL A 323 -10.42 -23.56 7.28
CA VAL A 323 -11.38 -24.26 6.39
C VAL A 323 -10.95 -24.16 4.92
N GLU A 324 -10.49 -22.99 4.45
CA GLU A 324 -9.98 -22.85 3.07
C GLU A 324 -8.75 -23.74 2.81
N SER A 325 -7.77 -23.71 3.70
CA SER A 325 -6.57 -24.55 3.57
C SER A 325 -6.86 -26.05 3.68
N GLY A 326 -7.88 -26.45 4.44
CA GLY A 326 -8.32 -27.85 4.54
C GLY A 326 -9.03 -28.37 3.27
N VAL A 327 -9.76 -27.51 2.58
CA VAL A 327 -10.50 -27.86 1.34
C VAL A 327 -9.56 -27.87 0.13
N GLU A 328 -8.66 -26.90 -0.02
CA GLU A 328 -7.68 -26.87 -1.12
C GLU A 328 -6.75 -28.09 -1.07
N THR A 329 -6.22 -28.43 0.12
CA THR A 329 -5.33 -29.60 0.26
C THR A 329 -6.07 -30.93 0.03
N GLY A 330 -7.40 -30.97 0.24
CA GLY A 330 -8.23 -32.14 0.00
C GLY A 330 -8.52 -32.35 -1.49
N ILE A 331 -8.85 -31.27 -2.21
CA ILE A 331 -9.13 -31.29 -3.65
C ILE A 331 -7.85 -31.59 -4.44
N ASP A 332 -6.72 -31.00 -4.10
CA ASP A 332 -5.45 -31.25 -4.79
C ASP A 332 -4.98 -32.70 -4.63
N ARG A 333 -5.18 -33.32 -3.45
CA ARG A 333 -4.87 -34.74 -3.26
C ARG A 333 -5.79 -35.67 -4.05
N VAL A 334 -7.05 -35.30 -4.25
CA VAL A 334 -8.00 -36.10 -5.03
C VAL A 334 -7.68 -35.95 -6.52
N LEU A 335 -7.37 -34.76 -6.99
CA LEU A 335 -6.98 -34.50 -8.38
C LEU A 335 -5.66 -35.21 -8.74
N GLN A 336 -4.65 -35.15 -7.87
CA GLN A 336 -3.40 -35.90 -8.07
C GLN A 336 -3.63 -37.41 -8.14
N ARG A 337 -4.52 -37.96 -7.29
CA ARG A 337 -4.83 -39.39 -7.32
C ARG A 337 -5.58 -39.83 -8.58
N VAL A 338 -6.40 -38.94 -9.14
CA VAL A 338 -7.13 -39.19 -10.39
C VAL A 338 -6.20 -39.09 -11.61
N GLU A 339 -5.22 -38.19 -11.58
CA GLU A 339 -4.17 -38.12 -12.62
C GLU A 339 -3.22 -39.33 -12.57
N ASP A 340 -2.80 -39.78 -11.38
CA ASP A 340 -1.96 -40.96 -11.21
C ASP A 340 -2.65 -42.25 -11.72
N LEU A 341 -3.96 -42.38 -11.50
CA LEU A 341 -4.76 -43.51 -12.01
C LEU A 341 -4.93 -43.49 -13.53
N ARG A 342 -4.88 -42.31 -14.17
CA ARG A 342 -4.95 -42.17 -15.63
C ARG A 342 -3.64 -42.56 -16.32
N TRP A 343 -2.51 -42.43 -15.64
CA TRP A 343 -1.19 -42.81 -16.18
C TRP A 343 -0.84 -44.30 -16.06
N GLN A 344 -1.46 -45.04 -15.14
CA GLN A 344 -1.25 -46.49 -15.00
C GLN A 344 -2.05 -47.36 -16.00
N ARG A 345 -2.87 -46.75 -16.87
CA ARG A 345 -3.66 -47.44 -17.91
C ARG A 345 -3.23 -47.12 -19.34
N ARG A 346 -1.98 -46.67 -19.55
CA ARG A 346 -1.36 -46.58 -20.88
C ARG A 346 -0.11 -47.43 -20.97
#